data_AF-A0A1V9Y422-F1
#
_entry.id   AF-A0A1V9Y422-F1
#
_cell.length_a   1.000
_cell.length_b   1.000
_cell.length_c   1.000
_cell.angle_alpha   90.00
_cell.angle_beta   90.00
_cell.angle_gamma   90.00
#
_symmetry.space_group_name_H-M   'P 1'
#
loop_
_entity.id
_entity.type
_entity.pdbx_description
1 polymer ?
#
loop_
_entity_poly.entity_id
_entity_poly.type
_entity_poly.pdbx_seq_one_letter_code
_entity_poly.pdbx_strand_id
1 'polypeptide(L)'
;MKSIFHRSKSAPTTSSCTFLTVINQPDLLPQITQYQAGSSQELAKAFKKYRKQLKKAEYAQVVGDDHTVMRCFVLFKLLFDGRSELVKRLLREYPNDYTCPLMPHASELYAIDAAARLGDLQVIQFLHERNLGECSPGAMDIAAAIGHYRIVQYLHRHRTEGCTQLAFLLSKRHGHMKIYKYLKANCSNFERRASTASTNSKDAMIAGGMVTGCTIQ
;
A
#
# COMPACT_ATOMS: atom_id res chain seq x y z
N MET A 1 -14.30 73.09 49.13
CA MET A 1 -15.24 72.23 48.37
C MET A 1 -14.44 71.42 47.36
N LYS A 2 -14.57 70.09 47.43
CA LYS A 2 -13.93 69.06 46.59
C LYS A 2 -14.75 68.86 45.30
N SER A 3 -14.08 68.42 44.22
CA SER A 3 -14.46 67.29 43.34
C SER A 3 -13.71 67.42 42.01
N ILE A 4 -12.53 66.81 41.82
CA ILE A 4 -12.25 65.38 41.53
C ILE A 4 -12.80 64.94 40.17
N PHE A 5 -11.85 64.73 39.25
CA PHE A 5 -11.95 64.03 37.97
C PHE A 5 -12.60 62.65 38.11
N HIS A 6 -13.53 62.31 37.23
CA HIS A 6 -13.67 60.92 36.77
C HIS A 6 -13.97 60.86 35.27
N ARG A 7 -12.94 60.46 34.52
CA ARG A 7 -13.04 59.99 33.14
C ARG A 7 -13.57 58.56 33.21
N SER A 8 -14.85 58.35 32.89
CA SER A 8 -15.41 57.00 32.78
C SER A 8 -14.80 56.29 31.56
N LYS A 9 -13.92 55.33 31.81
CA LYS A 9 -13.57 54.30 30.82
C LYS A 9 -14.82 53.44 30.60
N SER A 10 -15.52 53.62 29.49
CA SER A 10 -16.38 52.55 28.98
C SER A 10 -15.48 51.43 28.44
N ALA A 11 -15.75 50.21 28.90
CA ALA A 11 -14.98 49.02 28.59
C ALA A 11 -14.90 48.79 27.06
N PRO A 12 -13.79 48.24 26.54
CA PRO A 12 -13.84 47.62 25.22
C PRO A 12 -14.85 46.48 25.32
N THR A 13 -15.90 46.54 24.50
CA THR A 13 -16.75 45.37 24.23
C THR A 13 -15.83 44.30 23.67
N THR A 14 -15.36 43.43 24.55
CA THR A 14 -14.67 42.23 24.15
C THR A 14 -15.69 41.38 23.43
N SER A 15 -15.76 41.52 22.10
CA SER A 15 -16.18 40.47 21.18
C SER A 15 -15.18 39.30 21.26
N SER A 16 -14.83 38.90 22.47
CA SER A 16 -13.87 37.86 22.76
C SER A 16 -14.67 36.60 23.02
N CYS A 17 -14.61 35.75 22.00
CA CYS A 17 -14.80 34.32 22.09
C CYS A 17 -16.23 33.79 22.16
N THR A 18 -16.97 33.95 21.07
CA THR A 18 -17.99 32.97 20.65
C THR A 18 -17.35 31.62 20.29
N PHE A 19 -16.13 31.60 19.74
CA PHE A 19 -15.47 30.36 19.32
C PHE A 19 -15.05 29.45 20.48
N LEU A 20 -14.36 29.98 21.51
CA LEU A 20 -13.96 29.16 22.66
C LEU A 20 -15.15 28.76 23.56
N THR A 21 -16.20 29.57 23.63
CA THR A 21 -17.43 29.19 24.35
C THR A 21 -18.15 28.04 23.67
N VAL A 22 -18.17 28.02 22.33
CA VAL A 22 -18.72 26.90 21.55
C VAL A 22 -17.90 25.63 21.79
N ILE A 23 -16.57 25.68 21.67
CA ILE A 23 -15.70 24.48 21.83
C ILE A 23 -15.69 23.92 23.26
N ASN A 24 -15.85 24.76 24.27
CA ASN A 24 -15.88 24.32 25.67
C ASN A 24 -17.26 23.79 26.13
N GLN A 25 -18.24 23.69 25.24
CA GLN A 25 -19.50 23.05 25.58
C GLN A 25 -19.30 21.53 25.76
N PRO A 26 -19.63 20.97 26.93
CA PRO A 26 -19.32 19.57 27.26
C PRO A 26 -20.03 18.57 26.35
N ASP A 27 -21.18 18.95 25.81
CA ASP A 27 -22.00 18.10 24.93
C ASP A 27 -21.64 18.26 23.45
N LEU A 28 -20.99 19.37 23.09
CA LEU A 28 -20.63 19.66 21.71
C LEU A 28 -19.43 18.85 21.24
N LEU A 29 -18.43 18.63 22.10
CA LEU A 29 -17.25 17.81 21.76
C LEU A 29 -17.63 16.36 21.41
N PRO A 30 -18.44 15.64 22.22
CA PRO A 30 -18.97 14.32 21.88
C PRO A 30 -19.75 14.32 20.56
N GLN A 31 -20.62 15.30 20.34
CA GLN A 31 -21.39 15.44 19.10
C GLN A 31 -20.49 15.71 17.89
N ILE A 32 -19.53 16.63 17.99
CA ILE A 32 -18.53 16.89 16.96
C ILE A 32 -17.74 15.61 16.68
N THR A 33 -17.29 14.88 17.69
CA THR A 33 -16.55 13.62 17.50
C THR A 33 -17.40 12.48 16.94
N GLN A 34 -18.71 12.48 17.19
CA GLN A 34 -19.66 11.52 16.65
C GLN A 34 -19.89 11.74 15.15
N TYR A 35 -19.84 13.01 14.70
CA TYR A 35 -19.99 13.40 13.29
C TYR A 35 -18.65 13.53 12.54
N GLN A 36 -17.56 13.75 13.26
CA GLN A 36 -16.22 13.58 12.74
C GLN A 36 -15.92 12.09 12.72
N ALA A 37 -16.28 11.43 11.61
CA ALA A 37 -15.53 10.27 11.12
C ALA A 37 -14.11 10.72 10.74
N GLY A 38 -13.42 11.40 11.67
CA GLY A 38 -12.08 11.90 11.54
C GLY A 38 -11.18 10.69 11.43
N SER A 39 -10.25 10.77 10.48
CA SER A 39 -9.35 9.69 10.11
C SER A 39 -8.91 8.89 11.33
N SER A 40 -9.08 7.57 11.28
CA SER A 40 -8.86 6.74 12.48
C SER A 40 -7.56 7.14 13.19
N GLN A 41 -7.55 7.23 14.52
CA GLN A 41 -6.38 7.70 15.28
C GLN A 41 -5.07 6.99 14.85
N GLU A 42 -5.19 5.74 14.42
CA GLU A 42 -4.11 4.93 13.85
C GLU A 42 -3.65 5.41 12.46
N LEU A 43 -4.56 5.79 11.58
CA LEU A 43 -4.24 6.35 10.27
C LEU A 43 -3.56 7.72 10.43
N ALA A 44 -4.04 8.59 11.32
CA ALA A 44 -3.38 9.85 11.64
C ALA A 44 -1.95 9.64 12.17
N LYS A 45 -1.75 8.63 13.03
CA LYS A 45 -0.42 8.21 13.49
C LYS A 45 0.46 7.73 12.33
N ALA A 46 -0.08 6.96 11.39
CA ALA A 46 0.63 6.51 10.20
C ALA A 46 1.06 7.69 9.31
N PHE A 47 0.15 8.62 8.97
CA PHE A 47 0.50 9.82 8.22
C PHE A 47 1.60 10.63 8.92
N LYS A 48 1.50 10.81 10.25
CA LYS A 48 2.54 11.51 11.03
C LYS A 48 3.89 10.77 10.99
N LYS A 49 3.91 9.44 11.09
CA LYS A 49 5.12 8.60 10.98
C LYS A 49 5.78 8.80 9.62
N TYR A 50 5.03 8.60 8.54
CA TYR A 50 5.58 8.64 7.18
C TYR A 50 5.92 10.05 6.72
N ARG A 51 5.22 11.09 7.20
CA ARG A 51 5.59 12.49 6.94
C ARG A 51 6.95 12.85 7.56
N LYS A 52 7.30 12.25 8.70
CA LYS A 52 8.65 12.39 9.27
C LYS A 52 9.69 11.64 8.42
N GLN A 53 9.34 10.48 7.89
CA GLN A 53 10.22 9.69 7.02
C GLN A 53 10.55 10.41 5.71
N LEU A 54 9.59 11.11 5.10
CA LEU A 54 9.82 11.92 3.89
C LEU A 54 10.83 13.06 4.08
N LYS A 55 11.11 13.48 5.33
CA LYS A 55 12.13 14.50 5.60
C LYS A 55 13.57 13.96 5.54
N LYS A 56 13.74 12.63 5.45
CA LYS A 56 15.07 12.03 5.31
C LYS A 56 15.61 12.29 3.91
N ALA A 57 16.94 12.45 3.81
CA ALA A 57 17.63 12.72 2.54
C ALA A 57 17.33 11.67 1.45
N GLU A 58 17.11 10.41 1.85
CA GLU A 58 16.76 9.33 0.92
C GLU A 58 15.46 9.58 0.13
N TYR A 59 14.53 10.39 0.64
CA TYR A 59 13.25 10.71 -0.01
C TYR A 59 13.19 12.14 -0.56
N ALA A 60 14.32 12.82 -0.74
CA ALA A 60 14.36 14.23 -1.18
C ALA A 60 13.64 14.49 -2.52
N GLN A 61 13.58 13.48 -3.38
CA GLN A 61 12.89 13.49 -4.67
C GLN A 61 11.36 13.35 -4.59
N VAL A 62 10.81 13.02 -3.42
CA VAL A 62 9.37 12.85 -3.23
C VAL A 62 8.73 14.19 -2.88
N VAL A 63 7.74 14.61 -3.67
CA VAL A 63 6.99 15.84 -3.40
C VAL A 63 6.03 15.62 -2.23
N GLY A 64 6.51 15.84 -1.00
CA GLY A 64 5.76 15.55 0.23
C GLY A 64 4.64 16.53 0.59
N ASP A 65 4.52 17.65 -0.13
CA ASP A 65 3.47 18.65 0.12
C ASP A 65 2.16 18.36 -0.63
N ASP A 66 2.21 17.57 -1.70
CA ASP A 66 1.02 17.12 -2.41
C ASP A 66 0.33 15.99 -1.62
N HIS A 67 -0.94 16.22 -1.25
CA HIS A 67 -1.75 15.24 -0.54
C HIS A 67 -1.97 13.93 -1.32
N THR A 68 -2.01 13.98 -2.66
CA THR A 68 -2.23 12.80 -3.51
C THR A 68 -0.99 11.89 -3.53
N VAL A 69 0.19 12.49 -3.62
CA VAL A 69 1.50 11.82 -3.52
C VAL A 69 1.69 11.26 -2.12
N MET A 70 1.35 12.04 -1.09
CA MET A 70 1.44 11.60 0.31
C MET A 70 0.53 10.41 0.60
N ARG A 71 -0.72 10.42 0.11
CA ARG A 71 -1.65 9.27 0.25
C ARG A 71 -1.09 8.02 -0.41
N CYS A 72 -0.56 8.14 -1.63
CA CYS A 72 0.04 7.01 -2.36
C CYS A 72 1.30 6.48 -1.65
N PHE A 73 2.15 7.38 -1.16
CA PHE A 73 3.32 7.00 -0.35
C PHE A 73 2.91 6.22 0.91
N VAL A 74 1.92 6.71 1.65
CA VAL A 74 1.41 6.02 2.85
C VAL A 74 0.79 4.68 2.47
N LEU A 75 0.02 4.61 1.38
CA LEU A 75 -0.55 3.35 0.88
C LEU A 75 0.54 2.30 0.64
N PHE A 76 1.59 2.67 -0.10
CA PHE A 76 2.70 1.75 -0.38
C PHE A 76 3.38 1.32 0.91
N LYS A 77 3.72 2.26 1.80
CA LYS A 77 4.38 1.91 3.07
C LYS A 77 3.51 1.02 3.97
N LEU A 78 2.20 1.24 4.01
CA LEU A 78 1.28 0.37 4.75
C LEU A 78 1.22 -1.05 4.16
N LEU A 79 1.30 -1.18 2.84
CA LEU A 79 1.40 -2.48 2.16
C LEU A 79 2.70 -3.22 2.51
N PHE A 80 3.84 -2.51 2.51
CA PHE A 80 5.12 -3.09 2.90
C PHE A 80 5.17 -3.47 4.39
N ASP A 81 4.63 -2.62 5.27
CA ASP A 81 4.51 -2.89 6.70
C ASP A 81 3.45 -4.00 7.00
N GLY A 82 2.69 -4.44 5.99
CA GLY A 82 1.68 -5.50 6.10
C GLY A 82 0.42 -5.12 6.88
N ARG A 83 0.11 -3.83 6.98
CA ARG A 83 -1.04 -3.31 7.75
C ARG A 83 -2.32 -3.30 6.90
N SER A 84 -2.80 -4.48 6.51
CA SER A 84 -3.96 -4.66 5.62
C SER A 84 -5.21 -3.88 6.07
N GLU A 85 -5.52 -3.88 7.36
CA GLU A 85 -6.68 -3.17 7.89
C GLU A 85 -6.56 -1.65 7.77
N LEU A 86 -5.36 -1.09 7.95
CA LEU A 86 -5.13 0.33 7.71
C LEU A 86 -5.16 0.68 6.22
N VAL A 87 -4.72 -0.22 5.35
CA VAL A 87 -4.84 -0.06 3.89
C VAL A 87 -6.32 0.05 3.50
N LYS A 88 -7.17 -0.90 3.93
CA LYS A 88 -8.61 -0.86 3.63
C LYS A 88 -9.29 0.37 4.19
N ARG A 89 -8.92 0.80 5.40
CA ARG A 89 -9.43 2.04 5.99
C ARG A 89 -9.02 3.26 5.17
N LEU A 90 -7.75 3.36 4.77
CA LEU A 90 -7.25 4.43 3.92
C LEU A 90 -8.06 4.51 2.61
N LEU A 91 -8.27 3.37 1.94
CA LEU A 91 -9.04 3.31 0.68
C LEU A 91 -10.53 3.63 0.86
N ARG A 92 -11.11 3.34 2.04
CA ARG A 92 -12.49 3.71 2.37
C ARG A 92 -12.64 5.20 2.64
N GLU A 93 -11.70 5.80 3.37
CA GLU A 93 -11.71 7.23 3.69
C GLU A 93 -11.34 8.09 2.46
N TYR A 94 -10.45 7.60 1.61
CA TYR A 94 -9.96 8.30 0.42
C TYR A 94 -10.04 7.37 -0.80
N PRO A 95 -11.20 7.25 -1.47
CA PRO A 95 -11.34 6.35 -2.63
C PRO A 95 -10.68 6.88 -3.92
N ASN A 96 -10.40 8.18 -3.98
CA ASN A 96 -9.90 8.89 -5.16
C ASN A 96 -8.61 9.66 -4.84
N ASP A 97 -7.96 10.16 -5.90
CA ASP A 97 -6.81 11.08 -5.85
C ASP A 97 -5.52 10.48 -5.28
N TYR A 98 -4.90 9.61 -6.09
CA TYR A 98 -3.59 9.03 -5.84
C TYR A 98 -2.67 9.34 -7.00
N THR A 99 -1.48 9.85 -6.68
CA THR A 99 -0.41 10.09 -7.65
C THR A 99 0.79 9.25 -7.25
N CYS A 100 1.29 8.43 -8.18
CA CYS A 100 2.44 7.56 -7.90
C CYS A 100 3.67 8.41 -7.52
N PRO A 101 4.28 8.21 -6.34
CA PRO A 101 5.40 9.02 -5.90
C PRO A 101 6.69 8.62 -6.62
N LEU A 102 7.58 9.57 -6.87
CA LEU A 102 8.94 9.29 -7.35
C LEU A 102 9.77 8.66 -6.23
N MET A 103 9.84 7.32 -6.17
CA MET A 103 10.55 6.62 -5.09
C MET A 103 12.05 6.44 -5.37
N PRO A 104 12.92 6.51 -4.35
CA PRO A 104 14.37 6.35 -4.49
C PRO A 104 14.78 4.91 -4.82
N HIS A 105 14.01 3.94 -4.33
CA HIS A 105 14.25 2.53 -4.53
C HIS A 105 13.12 1.93 -5.35
N ALA A 106 13.45 1.28 -6.47
CA ALA A 106 12.48 0.60 -7.32
C ALA A 106 11.70 -0.50 -6.58
N SER A 107 12.30 -1.11 -5.55
CA SER A 107 11.64 -2.12 -4.72
C SER A 107 10.41 -1.59 -3.98
N GLU A 108 10.37 -0.29 -3.66
CA GLU A 108 9.24 0.35 -2.99
C GLU A 108 8.09 0.70 -3.95
N LEU A 109 8.32 0.60 -5.26
CA LEU A 109 7.28 0.75 -6.27
C LEU A 109 6.49 -0.55 -6.49
N TYR A 110 7.01 -1.72 -6.11
CA TYR A 110 6.33 -3.03 -6.26
C TYR A 110 5.17 -3.20 -5.27
N ALA A 111 4.19 -2.31 -5.33
CA ALA A 111 3.02 -2.29 -4.46
C ALA A 111 2.12 -3.51 -4.73
N ILE A 112 2.03 -3.98 -5.98
CA ILE A 112 1.24 -5.16 -6.35
C ILE A 112 1.83 -6.43 -5.72
N ASP A 113 3.15 -6.58 -5.69
CA ASP A 113 3.83 -7.68 -5.02
C ASP A 113 3.54 -7.69 -3.51
N ALA A 114 3.56 -6.52 -2.88
CA ALA A 114 3.22 -6.36 -1.47
C ALA A 114 1.74 -6.71 -1.20
N ALA A 115 0.82 -6.27 -2.06
CA ALA A 115 -0.60 -6.63 -1.95
C ALA A 115 -0.85 -8.13 -2.19
N ALA A 116 -0.13 -8.75 -3.13
CA ALA A 116 -0.18 -10.19 -3.39
C ALA A 116 0.26 -11.01 -2.18
N ARG A 117 1.29 -10.55 -1.45
CA ARG A 117 1.71 -11.14 -0.18
C ARG A 117 0.63 -11.09 0.90
N LEU A 118 -0.16 -10.01 0.94
CA LEU A 118 -1.25 -9.85 1.92
C LEU A 118 -2.52 -10.61 1.55
N GLY A 119 -2.60 -11.15 0.34
CA GLY A 119 -3.77 -11.90 -0.11
C GLY A 119 -5.00 -11.04 -0.40
N ASP A 120 -4.82 -9.72 -0.57
CA ASP A 120 -5.93 -8.79 -0.76
C ASP A 120 -6.15 -8.45 -2.24
N LEU A 121 -7.05 -9.22 -2.87
CA LEU A 121 -7.41 -9.03 -4.27
C LEU A 121 -8.03 -7.65 -4.54
N GLN A 122 -8.79 -7.09 -3.58
CA GLN A 122 -9.44 -5.79 -3.78
C GLN A 122 -8.41 -4.68 -3.90
N VAL A 123 -7.34 -4.75 -3.09
CA VAL A 123 -6.24 -3.79 -3.18
C VAL A 123 -5.47 -3.95 -4.49
N ILE A 124 -5.24 -5.18 -4.96
CA ILE A 124 -4.59 -5.42 -6.26
C ILE A 124 -5.41 -4.84 -7.41
N GLN A 125 -6.74 -5.05 -7.40
CA GLN A 125 -7.64 -4.46 -8.38
C GLN A 125 -7.57 -2.93 -8.34
N PHE A 126 -7.65 -2.34 -7.14
CA PHE A 126 -7.55 -0.90 -6.95
C PHE A 126 -6.23 -0.32 -7.52
N LEU A 127 -5.09 -0.96 -7.23
CA LEU A 127 -3.79 -0.55 -7.73
C LEU A 127 -3.70 -0.69 -9.26
N HIS A 128 -4.18 -1.81 -9.80
CA HIS A 128 -4.16 -2.09 -11.24
C HIS A 128 -5.01 -1.10 -12.04
N GLU A 129 -6.27 -0.88 -11.65
CA GLU A 129 -7.21 0.00 -12.36
C GLU A 129 -6.74 1.46 -12.42
N ARG A 130 -5.91 1.87 -11.45
CA ARG A 130 -5.38 3.23 -11.34
C ARG A 130 -3.92 3.35 -11.79
N ASN A 131 -3.33 2.28 -12.31
CA ASN A 131 -1.91 2.21 -12.68
C ASN A 131 -0.98 2.69 -11.54
N LEU A 132 -1.27 2.28 -10.30
CA LEU A 132 -0.50 2.66 -9.12
C LEU A 132 0.49 1.56 -8.76
N GLY A 133 1.78 1.90 -8.88
CA GLY A 133 2.88 1.01 -8.55
C GLY A 133 3.15 -0.02 -9.64
N GLU A 134 4.29 -0.66 -9.51
CA GLU A 134 4.80 -1.68 -10.40
C GLU A 134 4.38 -3.08 -9.92
N CYS A 135 4.46 -4.04 -10.84
CA CYS A 135 4.32 -5.46 -10.57
C CYS A 135 5.58 -6.15 -11.09
N SER A 136 6.10 -7.10 -10.32
CA SER A 136 7.17 -7.99 -10.77
C SER A 136 6.64 -9.42 -10.94
N PRO A 137 7.39 -10.33 -11.60
CA PRO A 137 7.06 -11.75 -11.61
C PRO A 137 6.91 -12.34 -10.19
N GLY A 138 7.56 -11.70 -9.21
CA GLY A 138 7.47 -12.04 -7.80
C GLY A 138 6.06 -11.96 -7.22
N ALA A 139 5.18 -11.10 -7.74
CA ALA A 139 3.79 -11.00 -7.27
C ALA A 139 3.05 -12.34 -7.43
N MET A 140 3.15 -12.96 -8.61
CA MET A 140 2.49 -14.24 -8.88
C MET A 140 3.20 -15.41 -8.20
N ASP A 141 4.54 -15.37 -8.08
CA ASP A 141 5.30 -16.36 -7.31
C ASP A 141 4.88 -16.39 -5.84
N ILE A 142 4.78 -15.22 -5.20
CA ILE A 142 4.35 -15.07 -3.81
C ILE A 142 2.90 -15.53 -3.66
N ALA A 143 2.00 -15.10 -4.53
CA ALA A 143 0.60 -15.53 -4.49
C ALA A 143 0.46 -17.05 -4.62
N ALA A 144 1.27 -17.67 -5.48
CA ALA A 144 1.28 -19.12 -5.67
C ALA A 144 1.87 -19.87 -4.47
N ALA A 145 2.91 -19.32 -3.85
CA ALA A 145 3.56 -19.89 -2.66
C ALA A 145 2.66 -19.87 -1.42
N ILE A 146 1.86 -18.82 -1.23
CA ILE A 146 0.96 -18.66 -0.07
C ILE A 146 -0.39 -19.36 -0.30
N GLY A 147 -0.79 -19.55 -1.56
CA GLY A 147 -2.04 -20.24 -1.90
C GLY A 147 -3.18 -19.31 -2.35
N HIS A 148 -2.89 -18.07 -2.71
CA HIS A 148 -3.88 -17.08 -3.15
C HIS A 148 -4.33 -17.30 -4.59
N TYR A 149 -5.13 -18.35 -4.82
CA TYR A 149 -5.56 -18.78 -6.16
C TYR A 149 -6.22 -17.68 -6.99
N ARG A 150 -7.14 -16.89 -6.39
CA ARG A 150 -7.82 -15.80 -7.10
C ARG A 150 -6.85 -14.71 -7.57
N ILE A 151 -5.81 -14.44 -6.79
CA ILE A 151 -4.77 -13.46 -7.14
C ILE A 151 -3.93 -13.99 -8.30
N VAL A 152 -3.53 -15.27 -8.27
CA VAL A 152 -2.81 -15.91 -9.37
C VAL A 152 -3.61 -15.81 -10.68
N GLN A 153 -4.91 -16.11 -10.63
CA GLN A 153 -5.76 -15.99 -11.82
C GLN A 153 -5.88 -14.55 -12.31
N TYR A 154 -6.03 -13.59 -11.40
CA TYR A 154 -6.16 -12.18 -11.75
C TYR A 154 -4.86 -11.65 -12.39
N LEU A 155 -3.72 -11.86 -11.74
CA LEU A 155 -2.41 -11.44 -12.26
C LEU A 155 -2.13 -12.10 -13.61
N HIS A 156 -2.38 -13.39 -13.75
CA HIS A 156 -2.18 -14.07 -15.03
C HIS A 156 -3.08 -13.58 -16.18
N ARG A 157 -4.24 -12.98 -15.89
CA ARG A 157 -5.16 -12.47 -16.93
C ARG A 157 -4.93 -11.01 -17.28
N HIS A 158 -4.48 -10.22 -16.32
CA HIS A 158 -4.43 -8.76 -16.43
C HIS A 158 -3.00 -8.20 -16.53
N ARG A 159 -1.97 -9.03 -16.37
CA ARG A 159 -0.57 -8.59 -16.27
C ARG A 159 0.40 -9.49 -17.04
N THR A 160 1.33 -8.90 -17.76
CA THR A 160 2.24 -9.60 -18.68
C THR A 160 3.55 -10.07 -18.05
N GLU A 161 3.87 -9.69 -16.80
CA GLU A 161 5.14 -10.09 -16.15
C GLU A 161 5.27 -11.61 -16.01
N GLY A 162 4.14 -12.31 -15.88
CA GLY A 162 4.12 -13.75 -15.68
C GLY A 162 4.64 -14.17 -14.30
N CYS A 163 5.07 -15.42 -14.20
CA CYS A 163 5.66 -15.99 -12.99
C CYS A 163 6.99 -16.65 -13.32
N THR A 164 7.79 -16.95 -12.30
CA THR A 164 9.01 -17.73 -12.45
C THR A 164 8.76 -19.21 -12.11
N GLN A 165 9.81 -20.04 -12.18
CA GLN A 165 9.74 -21.43 -11.76
C GLN A 165 9.40 -21.58 -10.25
N LEU A 166 9.62 -20.52 -9.46
CA LEU A 166 9.30 -20.51 -8.03
C LEU A 166 7.80 -20.69 -7.79
N ALA A 167 6.91 -20.06 -8.57
CA ALA A 167 5.46 -20.27 -8.43
C ALA A 167 5.08 -21.76 -8.50
N PHE A 168 5.68 -22.50 -9.43
CA PHE A 168 5.39 -23.92 -9.63
C PHE A 168 5.95 -24.79 -8.50
N LEU A 169 7.21 -24.58 -8.13
CA LEU A 169 7.87 -25.34 -7.07
C LEU A 169 7.19 -25.12 -5.72
N LEU A 170 6.93 -23.85 -5.37
CA LEU A 170 6.36 -23.47 -4.08
C LEU A 170 4.90 -23.88 -3.98
N SER A 171 4.08 -23.69 -5.02
CA SER A 171 2.68 -24.16 -4.98
C SER A 171 2.59 -25.68 -4.79
N LYS A 172 3.49 -26.47 -5.39
CA LYS A 172 3.55 -27.92 -5.15
C LYS A 172 4.00 -28.26 -3.73
N ARG A 173 5.11 -27.64 -3.27
CA ARG A 173 5.71 -27.90 -1.95
C ARG A 173 4.75 -27.56 -0.80
N HIS A 174 3.99 -26.48 -0.93
CA HIS A 174 3.01 -26.03 0.06
C HIS A 174 1.63 -26.70 -0.12
N GLY A 175 1.45 -27.61 -1.09
CA GLY A 175 0.21 -28.37 -1.29
C GLY A 175 -0.92 -27.59 -1.97
N HIS A 176 -0.64 -26.45 -2.59
CA HIS A 176 -1.59 -25.62 -3.34
C HIS A 176 -1.89 -26.22 -4.73
N MET A 177 -2.43 -27.43 -4.75
CA MET A 177 -2.62 -28.24 -5.96
C MET A 177 -3.51 -27.57 -7.02
N LYS A 178 -4.48 -26.73 -6.62
CA LYS A 178 -5.31 -25.97 -7.57
C LYS A 178 -4.48 -24.96 -8.37
N ILE A 179 -3.59 -24.24 -7.68
CA ILE A 179 -2.66 -23.29 -8.32
C ILE A 179 -1.65 -24.05 -9.18
N TYR A 180 -1.06 -25.12 -8.65
CA TYR A 180 -0.11 -25.95 -9.39
C TYR A 180 -0.68 -26.46 -10.72
N LYS A 181 -1.91 -27.01 -10.70
CA LYS A 181 -2.60 -27.46 -11.92
C LYS A 181 -2.89 -26.32 -12.88
N TYR A 182 -3.31 -25.16 -12.36
CA TYR A 182 -3.56 -23.97 -13.16
C TYR A 182 -2.29 -23.47 -13.85
N LEU A 183 -1.18 -23.36 -13.11
CA LEU A 183 0.12 -22.97 -13.66
C LEU A 183 0.63 -24.02 -14.65
N LYS A 184 0.46 -25.32 -14.38
CA LYS A 184 0.84 -26.37 -15.34
C LYS A 184 0.10 -26.26 -16.68
N ALA A 185 -1.20 -25.97 -16.62
CA ALA A 185 -2.05 -25.87 -17.81
C ALA A 185 -1.77 -24.62 -18.63
N ASN A 186 -1.52 -23.48 -17.98
CA ASN A 186 -1.38 -22.19 -18.65
C ASN A 186 0.08 -21.75 -18.86
N CYS A 187 1.03 -22.37 -18.15
CA CYS A 187 2.46 -22.06 -18.20
C CYS A 187 3.30 -23.28 -18.55
N SER A 188 3.08 -23.82 -19.75
CA SER A 188 3.72 -25.03 -20.28
C SER A 188 5.21 -24.87 -20.66
N ASN A 189 5.79 -23.67 -20.51
CA ASN A 189 7.20 -23.41 -20.83
C ASN A 189 8.21 -23.94 -19.78
N PHE A 190 7.75 -24.35 -18.59
CA PHE A 190 8.64 -24.79 -17.51
C PHE A 190 9.01 -26.29 -17.54
N GLU A 191 8.16 -27.18 -18.11
CA GLU A 191 8.44 -28.63 -18.12
C GLU A 191 9.52 -29.02 -19.14
N ARG A 192 9.75 -28.22 -20.19
CA ARG A 192 10.69 -28.54 -21.29
C ARG A 192 12.18 -28.57 -20.89
N ARG A 193 12.55 -28.11 -19.69
CA ARG A 193 13.95 -28.05 -19.21
C ARG A 193 14.26 -28.96 -18.02
N ALA A 194 13.25 -29.59 -17.42
CA ALA A 194 13.48 -30.56 -16.32
C ALA A 194 13.97 -31.92 -16.86
N SER A 195 13.58 -32.30 -18.08
CA SER A 195 13.98 -33.55 -18.74
C SER A 195 15.43 -33.56 -19.27
N THR A 196 16.14 -32.43 -19.28
CA THR A 196 17.56 -32.34 -19.67
C THR A 196 18.52 -32.24 -18.46
N ALA A 197 18.01 -32.21 -17.23
CA ALA A 197 18.80 -32.11 -16.01
C ALA A 197 18.90 -33.47 -15.28
N SER A 198 19.13 -34.53 -16.04
CA SER A 198 19.65 -35.80 -15.51
C SER A 198 21.08 -35.97 -16.01
N THR A 199 22.03 -35.29 -15.37
CA THR A 199 23.38 -35.81 -15.10
C THR A 199 24.12 -34.83 -14.19
N ASN A 200 24.66 -35.39 -13.11
CA ASN A 200 25.79 -34.90 -12.31
C ASN A 200 25.49 -33.87 -11.21
N SER A 201 25.27 -34.44 -10.03
CA SER A 201 25.67 -33.91 -8.72
C SER A 201 27.08 -33.29 -8.74
N LYS A 202 27.18 -31.97 -8.54
CA LYS A 202 27.97 -31.33 -7.46
C LYS A 202 28.05 -29.79 -7.49
N ASP A 203 27.63 -29.09 -8.53
CA ASP A 203 27.73 -27.61 -8.56
C ASP A 203 26.37 -26.92 -8.42
N ALA A 204 25.88 -26.92 -7.18
CA ALA A 204 24.62 -26.28 -6.79
C ALA A 204 24.87 -24.93 -6.09
N MET A 205 25.61 -24.00 -6.68
CA MET A 205 25.58 -22.58 -6.29
C MET A 205 26.14 -21.69 -7.42
N ILE A 206 25.42 -20.60 -7.71
CA ILE A 206 25.82 -19.42 -8.50
C ILE A 206 25.80 -19.55 -10.04
N ALA A 207 24.61 -19.32 -10.63
CA ALA A 207 24.39 -18.57 -11.89
C ALA A 207 22.85 -18.50 -12.08
N GLY A 208 22.16 -17.35 -12.14
CA GLY A 208 22.54 -16.15 -12.86
C GLY A 208 21.96 -16.20 -14.28
N GLY A 209 20.64 -16.15 -14.42
CA GLY A 209 19.99 -16.09 -15.73
C GLY A 209 18.49 -15.84 -15.59
N MET A 210 18.04 -14.63 -15.93
CA MET A 210 16.63 -14.28 -16.09
C MET A 210 16.01 -15.20 -17.14
N VAL A 211 15.28 -16.22 -16.71
CA VAL A 211 14.49 -17.06 -17.62
C VAL A 211 13.13 -16.40 -17.75
N THR A 212 12.86 -15.85 -18.93
CA THR A 212 11.65 -15.12 -19.28
C THR A 212 10.40 -15.93 -18.95
N GLY A 213 9.51 -15.29 -18.21
CA GLY A 213 8.32 -15.89 -17.62
C GLY A 213 7.30 -16.37 -18.66
N CYS A 214 6.33 -17.11 -18.14
CA CYS A 214 5.09 -17.46 -18.83
C CYS A 214 4.41 -16.19 -19.35
N THR A 215 4.58 -15.88 -20.63
CA THR A 215 3.92 -14.74 -21.30
C THR A 215 2.48 -15.14 -21.59
N ILE A 216 1.54 -14.24 -21.32
CA ILE A 216 0.13 -14.40 -21.71
C ILE A 216 0.08 -14.55 -23.24
N GLN A 217 -0.65 -15.56 -23.75
CA GLN A 217 -0.95 -15.70 -25.18
C GLN A 217 -1.92 -14.63 -25.67
#